data_AF-A0A959J024-F1
#
_entry.id   AF-A0A959J024-F1
#
_cell.length_a   1.000
_cell.length_b   1.000
_cell.length_c   1.000
_cell.angle_alpha   90.00
_cell.angle_beta   90.00
_cell.angle_gamma   90.00
#
_symmetry.space_group_name_H-M   'P 1'
#
loop_
_entity.id
_entity.type
_entity.pdbx_description
1 polymer ?
#
loop_
_entity_poly.entity_id
_entity_poly.type
_entity_poly.pdbx_seq_one_letter_code
_entity_poly.pdbx_strand_id
1 'polypeptide(L)'
;MQFIIKSTPEEVLRARNWWNNLEVQWKFAYNEALFGKGPVLEPPSDDHMMFLLVGIDTIRMAGPGAMHPNVSMALTNLSGLIPLYNLVTLSVTNMRIKSISELARFTKIENLFLYGNQITSLHGIEGMKNLKSLYLQDNEIADISIISEFKNLEVIYLSNNKIKSLKNFLPGKLKHLNKFYILPNDLLPDKEIIQFQNKHGIICKQG
;
A
#
# COMPACT_ATOMS: atom_id res chain seq x y z
N MET A 1 15.70 5.39 -22.46
CA MET A 1 15.43 4.12 -23.16
C MET A 1 13.98 4.17 -23.61
N GLN A 2 13.72 4.21 -24.92
CA GLN A 2 12.38 4.40 -25.48
C GLN A 2 11.70 3.02 -25.52
N PHE A 3 10.76 2.77 -24.61
CA PHE A 3 9.96 1.55 -24.64
C PHE A 3 8.89 1.71 -25.73
N ILE A 4 9.09 1.07 -26.89
CA ILE A 4 8.04 1.01 -27.92
C ILE A 4 7.06 -0.09 -27.51
N ILE A 5 6.04 0.29 -26.73
CA ILE A 5 4.87 -0.56 -26.54
C ILE A 5 4.08 -0.47 -27.85
N LYS A 6 4.04 -1.56 -28.63
CA LYS A 6 3.09 -1.66 -29.76
C LYS A 6 1.67 -1.62 -29.18
N SER A 7 1.13 -0.41 -29.09
CA SER A 7 -0.19 -0.15 -28.50
C SER A 7 -1.22 -0.02 -29.62
N THR A 8 -2.35 -0.68 -29.48
CA THR A 8 -3.49 -0.53 -30.38
C THR A 8 -4.16 0.84 -30.17
N PRO A 9 -4.87 1.39 -31.19
CA PRO A 9 -5.66 2.62 -31.01
C PRO A 9 -6.67 2.54 -29.85
N GLU A 10 -7.24 1.35 -29.60
CA GLU A 10 -8.17 1.11 -28.50
C GLU A 10 -7.50 1.24 -27.13
N GLU A 11 -6.28 0.74 -26.98
CA GLU A 11 -5.51 0.85 -25.74
C GLU A 11 -5.12 2.30 -25.45
N VAL A 12 -4.71 3.05 -26.48
CA VAL A 12 -4.42 4.49 -26.36
C VAL A 12 -5.67 5.26 -25.94
N LEU A 13 -6.83 4.95 -26.55
CA LEU A 13 -8.10 5.57 -26.15
C LEU A 13 -8.47 5.23 -24.70
N ARG A 14 -8.28 3.98 -24.28
CA ARG A 14 -8.47 3.56 -22.88
C ARG A 14 -7.57 4.34 -21.94
N ALA A 15 -6.31 4.56 -22.30
CA ALA A 15 -5.35 5.32 -21.51
C ALA A 15 -5.76 6.79 -21.34
N ARG A 16 -6.16 7.44 -22.44
CA ARG A 16 -6.67 8.82 -22.41
C ARG A 16 -7.95 8.93 -21.59
N ASN A 17 -8.89 8.00 -21.75
CA ASN A 17 -10.14 7.97 -20.98
C ASN A 17 -9.86 7.79 -19.49
N TRP A 18 -8.92 6.92 -19.13
CA TRP A 18 -8.50 6.79 -17.74
C TRP A 18 -7.97 8.13 -17.19
N TRP A 19 -7.01 8.77 -17.88
CA TRP A 19 -6.46 10.04 -17.43
C TRP A 19 -7.54 11.10 -17.25
N ASN A 20 -8.45 11.23 -18.22
CA ASN A 20 -9.51 12.24 -18.18
C ASN A 20 -10.42 12.08 -16.96
N ASN A 21 -10.69 10.83 -16.56
CA ASN A 21 -11.54 10.50 -15.42
C ASN A 21 -10.80 10.47 -14.06
N LEU A 22 -9.49 10.71 -14.03
CA LEU A 22 -8.78 10.85 -12.76
C LEU A 22 -9.25 12.09 -12.00
N GLU A 23 -9.37 11.94 -10.69
CA GLU A 23 -9.50 13.07 -9.78
C GLU A 23 -8.30 14.02 -9.92
N VAL A 24 -8.53 15.31 -9.67
CA VAL A 24 -7.50 16.36 -9.78
C VAL A 24 -6.25 16.03 -8.94
N GLN A 25 -6.44 15.52 -7.73
CA GLN A 25 -5.32 15.12 -6.86
C GLN A 25 -4.42 14.06 -7.48
N TRP A 26 -5.00 13.14 -8.24
CA TRP A 26 -4.28 12.06 -8.90
C TRP A 26 -3.55 12.54 -10.15
N LYS A 27 -4.13 13.46 -10.92
CA LYS A 27 -3.44 14.09 -12.07
C LYS A 27 -2.16 14.80 -11.61
N PHE A 28 -2.25 15.57 -10.53
CA PHE A 28 -1.09 16.22 -9.92
C PHE A 28 -0.06 15.21 -9.43
N ALA A 29 -0.48 14.23 -8.63
CA ALA A 29 0.43 13.24 -8.07
C ALA A 29 1.17 12.43 -9.14
N TYR A 30 0.49 12.03 -10.22
CA TYR A 30 1.15 11.31 -11.31
C TYR A 30 2.18 12.18 -12.04
N ASN A 31 1.83 13.44 -12.34
CA ASN A 31 2.74 14.36 -13.00
C ASN A 31 4.01 14.65 -12.17
N GLU A 32 3.85 14.81 -10.86
CA GLU A 32 4.99 14.99 -9.95
C GLU A 32 5.81 13.73 -9.75
N ALA A 33 5.16 12.64 -9.36
CA ALA A 33 5.87 11.45 -8.91
C ALA A 33 6.52 10.67 -10.05
N LEU A 34 5.91 10.64 -11.23
CA LEU A 34 6.30 9.73 -12.31
C LEU A 34 6.82 10.44 -13.56
N PHE A 35 6.40 11.68 -13.82
CA PHE A 35 6.71 12.36 -15.08
C PHE A 35 7.67 13.54 -14.92
N GLY A 36 8.16 13.80 -13.70
CA GLY A 36 9.12 14.87 -13.42
C GLY A 36 8.56 16.27 -13.73
N LYS A 37 7.24 16.40 -13.74
CA LYS A 37 6.54 17.68 -13.92
C LYS A 37 6.12 18.23 -12.57
N GLY A 38 5.68 19.49 -12.54
CA GLY A 38 4.99 20.03 -11.36
C GLY A 38 3.58 19.44 -11.18
N PRO A 39 2.81 19.92 -10.20
CA PRO A 39 1.41 19.58 -10.00
C PRO A 39 0.56 20.24 -11.08
N VAL A 40 0.61 19.67 -12.28
CA VAL A 40 -0.03 20.21 -13.49
C VAL A 40 -1.15 19.27 -13.97
N LEU A 41 -2.13 19.79 -14.68
CA LEU A 41 -3.29 19.00 -15.16
C LEU A 41 -3.06 18.40 -16.53
N GLU A 42 -2.07 18.92 -17.27
CA GLU A 42 -1.75 18.50 -18.62
C GLU A 42 -1.43 17.01 -18.62
N PRO A 43 -2.06 16.23 -19.53
CA PRO A 43 -1.76 14.82 -19.64
C PRO A 43 -0.29 14.61 -20.01
N PRO A 44 0.30 13.50 -19.56
CA PRO A 44 1.54 13.00 -20.15
C PRO A 44 1.26 12.49 -21.58
N SER A 45 2.30 12.10 -22.32
CA SER A 45 2.13 11.50 -23.65
C SER A 45 1.38 10.17 -23.57
N ASP A 46 0.79 9.75 -24.69
CA ASP A 46 0.13 8.44 -24.78
C ASP A 46 1.07 7.29 -24.41
N ASP A 47 2.33 7.36 -24.85
CA ASP A 47 3.35 6.36 -24.50
C ASP A 47 3.59 6.27 -22.99
N HIS A 48 3.62 7.41 -22.29
CA HIS A 48 3.77 7.43 -20.84
C HIS A 48 2.54 6.87 -20.12
N MET A 49 1.32 7.21 -20.57
CA MET A 49 0.10 6.64 -20.00
C MET A 49 0.02 5.13 -20.25
N MET A 50 0.39 4.68 -21.45
CA MET A 50 0.45 3.26 -21.79
C MET A 50 1.46 2.52 -20.94
N PHE A 51 2.68 3.06 -20.81
CA PHE A 51 3.69 2.47 -19.94
C PHE A 51 3.20 2.33 -18.49
N LEU A 52 2.50 3.33 -17.97
CA LEU A 52 1.89 3.28 -16.65
C LEU A 52 0.79 2.22 -16.55
N LEU A 53 -0.08 2.07 -17.55
CA LEU A 53 -1.19 1.12 -17.47
C LEU A 53 -0.79 -0.34 -17.66
N VAL A 54 0.22 -0.63 -18.49
CA VAL A 54 0.56 -2.01 -18.86
C VAL A 54 2.00 -2.41 -18.53
N GLY A 55 2.90 -1.45 -18.34
CA GLY A 55 4.34 -1.68 -18.28
C GLY A 55 4.95 -1.64 -16.88
N ILE A 56 4.22 -1.17 -15.86
CA ILE A 56 4.74 -1.11 -14.49
C ILE A 56 4.11 -2.14 -13.57
N ASP A 57 4.92 -2.63 -12.64
CA ASP A 57 4.52 -3.45 -11.50
C ASP A 57 4.75 -2.72 -10.16
N THR A 58 5.33 -1.52 -10.20
CA THR A 58 5.78 -0.80 -9.01
C THR A 58 5.33 0.66 -9.07
N ILE A 59 4.63 1.11 -8.02
CA ILE A 59 4.32 2.53 -7.80
C ILE A 59 4.84 3.00 -6.46
N ARG A 60 5.36 4.23 -6.47
CA ARG A 60 5.72 4.97 -5.27
C ARG A 60 5.13 6.39 -5.29
N MET A 61 4.20 6.63 -4.37
CA MET A 61 3.65 7.94 -4.00
C MET A 61 4.04 8.23 -2.55
N ALA A 62 4.93 9.19 -2.33
CA ALA A 62 5.37 9.63 -1.02
C ALA A 62 4.97 11.09 -0.84
N GLY A 63 4.06 11.31 0.10
CA GLY A 63 3.48 12.62 0.35
C GLY A 63 4.42 13.55 1.11
N PRO A 64 3.96 14.77 1.41
CA PRO A 64 4.82 15.85 1.89
C PRO A 64 5.53 15.60 3.22
N GLY A 65 4.98 14.71 4.05
CA GLY A 65 5.58 14.33 5.34
C GLY A 65 6.68 13.26 5.25
N ALA A 66 6.89 12.66 4.06
CA ALA A 66 7.92 11.64 3.89
C ALA A 66 9.32 12.23 3.93
N MET A 67 10.33 11.41 4.30
CA MET A 67 11.75 11.79 4.25
C MET A 67 12.21 12.18 2.83
N HIS A 68 11.65 11.52 1.81
CA HIS A 68 11.94 11.78 0.40
C HIS A 68 10.61 11.92 -0.37
N PRO A 69 9.93 13.07 -0.27
CA PRO A 69 8.64 13.27 -0.91
C PRO A 69 8.80 13.31 -2.44
N ASN A 70 7.83 12.77 -3.17
CA ASN A 70 7.72 12.92 -4.63
C ASN A 70 6.32 13.35 -5.07
N VAL A 71 5.46 13.71 -4.11
CA VAL A 71 4.15 14.33 -4.33
C VAL A 71 4.02 15.46 -3.33
N SER A 72 3.69 16.66 -3.81
CA SER A 72 3.61 17.88 -2.97
C SER A 72 2.28 18.03 -2.23
N MET A 73 1.25 17.27 -2.63
CA MET A 73 -0.06 17.26 -2.00
C MET A 73 -0.41 15.88 -1.44
N ALA A 74 -0.98 15.84 -0.23
CA ALA A 74 -1.41 14.59 0.37
C ALA A 74 -2.69 14.04 -0.30
N LEU A 75 -2.61 12.81 -0.80
CA LEU A 75 -3.76 12.08 -1.37
C LEU A 75 -4.75 11.67 -0.27
N THR A 76 -6.04 11.58 -0.61
CA THR A 76 -7.12 11.25 0.34
C THR A 76 -7.79 9.91 0.09
N ASN A 77 -7.59 9.30 -1.08
CA ASN A 77 -8.14 8.01 -1.47
C ASN A 77 -7.19 7.27 -2.43
N LEU A 78 -7.55 6.05 -2.83
CA LEU A 78 -6.76 5.20 -3.73
C LEU A 78 -7.39 5.04 -5.13
N SER A 79 -8.34 5.90 -5.49
CA SER A 79 -9.15 5.77 -6.73
C SER A 79 -8.31 5.81 -8.00
N GLY A 80 -7.25 6.63 -8.04
CA GLY A 80 -6.38 6.76 -9.19
C GLY A 80 -5.50 5.55 -9.49
N LEU A 81 -5.45 4.56 -8.59
CA LEU A 81 -4.70 3.31 -8.80
C LEU A 81 -5.51 2.23 -9.52
N ILE A 82 -6.85 2.33 -9.54
CA ILE A 82 -7.76 1.26 -9.97
C ILE A 82 -7.35 0.53 -11.26
N PRO A 83 -6.89 1.19 -12.35
CA PRO A 83 -6.57 0.47 -13.58
C PRO A 83 -5.21 -0.24 -13.55
N LEU A 84 -4.40 -0.09 -12.50
CA LEU A 84 -3.04 -0.63 -12.40
C LEU A 84 -3.02 -2.05 -11.82
N TYR A 85 -3.79 -2.96 -12.40
CA TYR A 85 -4.01 -4.31 -11.85
C TYR A 85 -2.75 -5.22 -11.85
N ASN A 86 -1.66 -4.79 -12.49
CA ASN A 86 -0.40 -5.54 -12.57
C ASN A 86 0.57 -5.25 -11.42
N LEU A 87 0.23 -4.36 -10.49
CA LEU A 87 1.13 -4.00 -9.39
C LEU A 87 1.51 -5.22 -8.52
N VAL A 88 2.81 -5.34 -8.30
CA VAL A 88 3.48 -6.26 -7.36
C VAL A 88 3.97 -5.48 -6.14
N THR A 89 4.41 -4.23 -6.34
CA THR A 89 4.84 -3.35 -5.25
C THR A 89 4.05 -2.04 -5.27
N LEU A 90 3.41 -1.71 -4.15
CA LEU A 90 2.69 -0.46 -3.98
C LEU A 90 3.18 0.28 -2.73
N SER A 91 3.61 1.52 -2.93
CA SER A 91 3.96 2.44 -1.85
C SER A 91 3.13 3.71 -1.95
N VAL A 92 2.25 3.95 -0.96
CA VAL A 92 1.48 5.19 -0.78
C VAL A 92 1.63 5.65 0.66
N THR A 93 2.58 6.54 0.92
CA THR A 93 3.07 6.84 2.29
C THR A 93 2.99 8.31 2.61
N ASN A 94 2.81 8.66 3.89
CA ASN A 94 2.73 10.06 4.34
C ASN A 94 1.62 10.87 3.63
N MET A 95 0.46 10.25 3.43
CA MET A 95 -0.72 10.85 2.82
C MET A 95 -1.85 10.98 3.86
N ARG A 96 -3.10 11.17 3.41
CA ARG A 96 -4.30 11.25 4.26
C ARG A 96 -5.29 10.12 3.94
N ILE A 97 -4.78 8.95 3.57
CA ILE A 97 -5.61 7.79 3.21
C ILE A 97 -6.28 7.23 4.46
N LYS A 98 -7.61 7.09 4.42
CA LYS A 98 -8.41 6.51 5.52
C LYS A 98 -8.95 5.12 5.24
N SER A 99 -9.27 4.85 3.97
CA SER A 99 -9.76 3.56 3.48
C SER A 99 -8.82 3.01 2.42
N ILE A 100 -8.73 1.69 2.36
CA ILE A 100 -7.95 0.97 1.35
C ILE A 100 -8.82 -0.02 0.56
N SER A 101 -10.13 0.12 0.60
CA SER A 101 -11.10 -0.77 -0.07
C SER A 101 -10.86 -0.93 -1.57
N GLU A 102 -10.35 0.12 -2.23
CA GLU A 102 -9.99 0.13 -3.64
C GLU A 102 -8.89 -0.89 -3.97
N LEU A 103 -8.13 -1.33 -2.95
CA LEU A 103 -7.09 -2.33 -3.10
C LEU A 103 -7.61 -3.76 -3.34
N ALA A 104 -8.91 -4.01 -3.21
CA ALA A 104 -9.49 -5.36 -3.32
C ALA A 104 -9.20 -6.07 -4.66
N ARG A 105 -8.85 -5.30 -5.71
CA ARG A 105 -8.56 -5.81 -7.05
C ARG A 105 -7.09 -6.15 -7.32
N PHE A 106 -6.17 -5.78 -6.43
CA PHE A 106 -4.72 -5.96 -6.65
C PHE A 106 -4.24 -7.27 -6.02
N THR A 107 -4.51 -8.38 -6.68
CA THR A 107 -4.20 -9.73 -6.16
C THR A 107 -2.74 -10.15 -6.32
N LYS A 108 -1.94 -9.38 -7.09
CA LYS A 108 -0.52 -9.66 -7.38
C LYS A 108 0.45 -9.01 -6.39
N ILE A 109 -0.04 -8.17 -5.47
CA ILE A 109 0.81 -7.43 -4.53
C ILE A 109 1.60 -8.40 -3.64
N GLU A 110 2.91 -8.20 -3.60
CA GLU A 110 3.86 -8.84 -2.69
C GLU A 110 4.37 -7.88 -1.62
N ASN A 111 4.52 -6.59 -1.97
CA ASN A 111 5.04 -5.57 -1.07
C ASN A 111 4.08 -4.38 -0.99
N LEU A 112 3.55 -4.11 0.21
CA LEU A 112 2.59 -3.04 0.45
C LEU A 112 3.12 -2.09 1.53
N PHE A 113 3.36 -0.83 1.14
CA PHE A 113 3.82 0.23 2.02
C PHE A 113 2.78 1.34 2.13
N LEU A 114 2.15 1.45 3.29
CA LEU A 114 1.04 2.37 3.57
C LEU A 114 1.24 3.14 4.89
N TYR A 115 2.48 3.29 5.34
CA TYR A 115 2.80 3.96 6.60
C TYR A 115 2.60 5.48 6.53
N GLY A 116 2.36 6.11 7.69
CA GLY A 116 2.10 7.54 7.79
C GLY A 116 0.80 7.94 7.11
N ASN A 117 -0.27 7.16 7.33
CA ASN A 117 -1.61 7.45 6.80
C ASN A 117 -2.60 7.55 7.97
N GLN A 118 -3.90 7.53 7.66
CA GLN A 118 -5.01 7.58 8.64
C GLN A 118 -5.89 6.33 8.51
N ILE A 119 -5.29 5.20 8.13
CA ILE A 119 -6.02 3.96 7.85
C ILE A 119 -6.59 3.40 9.15
N THR A 120 -7.87 3.04 9.14
CA THR A 120 -8.56 2.50 10.33
C THR A 120 -8.94 1.02 10.18
N SER A 121 -8.97 0.51 8.95
CA SER A 121 -9.38 -0.85 8.61
C SER A 121 -8.49 -1.44 7.52
N LEU A 122 -8.28 -2.76 7.59
CA LEU A 122 -7.58 -3.54 6.57
C LEU A 122 -8.52 -4.14 5.51
N HIS A 123 -9.77 -3.67 5.45
CA HIS A 123 -10.67 -4.06 4.38
C HIS A 123 -10.14 -3.58 3.02
N GLY A 124 -9.98 -4.50 2.07
CA GLY A 124 -9.40 -4.26 0.75
C GLY A 124 -8.13 -5.06 0.47
N ILE A 125 -7.49 -5.68 1.47
CA ILE A 125 -6.26 -6.48 1.25
C ILE A 125 -6.48 -8.01 1.34
N GLU A 126 -7.70 -8.48 1.58
CA GLU A 126 -8.03 -9.90 1.81
C GLU A 126 -7.60 -10.81 0.65
N GLY A 127 -7.60 -10.27 -0.58
CA GLY A 127 -7.24 -11.00 -1.80
C GLY A 127 -5.73 -11.15 -2.05
N MET A 128 -4.86 -10.49 -1.27
CA MET A 128 -3.42 -10.41 -1.50
C MET A 128 -2.67 -11.67 -1.02
N LYS A 129 -2.94 -12.81 -1.65
CA LYS A 129 -2.37 -14.11 -1.25
C LYS A 129 -0.84 -14.20 -1.38
N ASN A 130 -0.24 -13.33 -2.19
CA ASN A 130 1.20 -13.27 -2.43
C ASN A 130 1.93 -12.29 -1.50
N LEU A 131 1.22 -11.63 -0.57
CA LEU A 131 1.79 -10.61 0.29
C LEU A 131 2.91 -11.18 1.17
N LYS A 132 4.10 -10.60 1.05
CA LYS A 132 5.33 -10.94 1.82
C LYS A 132 5.70 -9.83 2.80
N SER A 133 5.52 -8.59 2.39
CA SER A 133 5.91 -7.40 3.15
C SER A 133 4.74 -6.45 3.34
N LEU A 134 4.41 -6.14 4.60
CA LEU A 134 3.31 -5.22 4.94
C LEU A 134 3.79 -4.14 5.93
N TYR A 135 3.78 -2.89 5.49
CA TYR A 135 4.19 -1.73 6.29
C TYR A 135 3.02 -0.80 6.50
N LEU A 136 2.57 -0.70 7.75
CA LEU A 136 1.37 0.01 8.19
C LEU A 136 1.62 0.85 9.45
N GLN A 137 2.88 1.07 9.83
CA GLN A 137 3.18 1.90 10.99
C GLN A 137 2.65 3.33 10.83
N ASP A 138 2.38 4.01 11.94
CA ASP A 138 1.84 5.37 11.95
C ASP A 138 0.48 5.45 11.21
N ASN A 139 -0.49 4.67 11.71
CA ASN A 139 -1.87 4.63 11.24
C ASN A 139 -2.82 4.55 12.44
N GLU A 140 -4.11 4.29 12.20
CA GLU A 140 -5.15 4.22 13.23
C GLU A 140 -5.81 2.83 13.31
N ILE A 141 -5.09 1.77 12.93
CA ILE A 141 -5.62 0.41 12.80
C ILE A 141 -5.81 -0.21 14.19
N ALA A 142 -6.99 -0.77 14.43
CA ALA A 142 -7.30 -1.47 15.69
C ALA A 142 -7.45 -2.99 15.51
N ASP A 143 -8.04 -3.41 14.38
CA ASP A 143 -8.23 -4.83 14.06
C ASP A 143 -7.24 -5.28 12.99
N ILE A 144 -6.46 -6.30 13.33
CA ILE A 144 -5.45 -6.93 12.48
C ILE A 144 -5.72 -8.43 12.27
N SER A 145 -6.95 -8.89 12.55
CA SER A 145 -7.37 -10.29 12.41
C SER A 145 -7.03 -10.89 11.05
N ILE A 146 -7.25 -10.12 9.97
CA ILE A 146 -7.01 -10.55 8.58
C ILE A 146 -5.54 -10.94 8.32
N ILE A 147 -4.58 -10.42 9.09
CA ILE A 147 -3.16 -10.71 8.89
C ILE A 147 -2.86 -12.21 9.03
N SER A 148 -3.63 -12.91 9.86
CA SER A 148 -3.50 -14.36 10.05
C SER A 148 -3.83 -15.19 8.81
N GLU A 149 -4.44 -14.59 7.78
CA GLU A 149 -4.77 -15.27 6.52
C GLU A 149 -3.66 -15.18 5.45
N PHE A 150 -2.68 -14.28 5.62
CA PHE A 150 -1.57 -14.14 4.67
C PHE A 150 -0.42 -15.10 5.01
N LYS A 151 -0.48 -16.29 4.39
CA LYS A 151 0.44 -17.40 4.66
C LYS A 151 1.90 -17.10 4.28
N ASN A 152 2.13 -16.17 3.35
CA ASN A 152 3.46 -15.85 2.82
C ASN A 152 4.10 -14.62 3.49
N LEU A 153 3.48 -14.04 4.53
CA LEU A 153 4.04 -12.86 5.20
C LEU A 153 5.36 -13.21 5.90
N GLU A 154 6.38 -12.42 5.59
CA GLU A 154 7.73 -12.51 6.14
C GLU A 154 8.04 -11.30 7.04
N VAL A 155 7.50 -10.14 6.68
CA VAL A 155 7.79 -8.85 7.31
C VAL A 155 6.52 -8.05 7.54
N ILE A 156 6.32 -7.60 8.77
CA ILE A 156 5.18 -6.77 9.17
C ILE A 156 5.67 -5.62 10.06
N TYR A 157 5.24 -4.39 9.73
CA TYR A 157 5.38 -3.20 10.56
C TYR A 157 4.00 -2.61 10.89
N LEU A 158 3.69 -2.51 12.17
CA LEU A 158 2.40 -2.10 12.75
C LEU A 158 2.58 -1.17 13.95
N SER A 159 3.80 -0.73 14.25
CA SER A 159 4.10 0.25 15.30
C SER A 159 3.25 1.52 15.16
N ASN A 160 2.98 2.21 16.26
CA ASN A 160 2.17 3.43 16.30
C ASN A 160 0.78 3.25 15.65
N ASN A 161 0.02 2.26 16.14
CA ASN A 161 -1.38 2.03 15.75
C ASN A 161 -2.28 1.99 17.01
N LYS A 162 -3.54 1.57 16.84
CA LYS A 162 -4.55 1.45 17.90
C LYS A 162 -4.85 -0.01 18.26
N ILE A 163 -3.88 -0.91 18.06
CA ILE A 163 -4.05 -2.35 18.24
C ILE A 163 -4.21 -2.66 19.74
N LYS A 164 -5.19 -3.50 20.05
CA LYS A 164 -5.54 -3.89 21.43
C LYS A 164 -5.35 -5.37 21.73
N SER A 165 -5.28 -6.20 20.69
CA SER A 165 -5.26 -7.65 20.86
C SER A 165 -4.55 -8.37 19.72
N LEU A 166 -3.92 -9.49 20.08
CA LEU A 166 -3.25 -10.46 19.21
C LEU A 166 -3.95 -11.83 19.25
N LYS A 167 -5.12 -11.95 19.89
CA LYS A 167 -5.82 -13.23 20.07
C LYS A 167 -6.22 -13.92 18.77
N ASN A 168 -6.39 -13.15 17.70
CA ASN A 168 -6.79 -13.65 16.38
C ASN A 168 -5.67 -14.41 15.65
N PHE A 169 -4.44 -14.37 16.16
CA PHE A 169 -3.36 -15.18 15.61
C PHE A 169 -3.46 -16.63 16.10
N LEU A 170 -3.68 -17.54 15.14
CA LEU A 170 -3.69 -18.98 15.37
C LEU A 170 -2.28 -19.58 15.17
N PRO A 171 -1.86 -20.54 16.00
CA PRO A 171 -0.56 -21.22 15.84
C PRO A 171 -0.41 -21.80 14.44
N GLY A 172 0.81 -21.70 13.89
CA GLY A 172 1.12 -22.27 12.58
C GLY A 172 0.56 -21.54 11.36
N LYS A 173 -0.14 -20.40 11.51
CA LYS A 173 -0.55 -19.55 10.38
C LYS A 173 0.60 -18.70 9.82
N LEU A 174 1.47 -18.18 10.69
CA LEU A 174 2.56 -17.26 10.36
C LEU A 174 3.93 -17.97 10.26
N LYS A 175 4.02 -19.06 9.49
CA LYS A 175 5.23 -19.91 9.47
C LYS A 175 6.47 -19.22 8.91
N HIS A 176 6.29 -18.19 8.08
CA HIS A 176 7.37 -17.48 7.40
C HIS A 176 7.72 -16.13 8.05
N LEU A 177 6.94 -15.71 9.07
CA LEU A 177 7.11 -14.40 9.68
C LEU A 177 8.40 -14.35 10.51
N ASN A 178 9.35 -13.51 10.09
CA ASN A 178 10.65 -13.35 10.74
C ASN A 178 10.86 -11.94 11.33
N LYS A 179 10.11 -10.96 10.84
CA LYS A 179 10.16 -9.56 11.29
C LYS A 179 8.75 -9.11 11.65
N PHE A 180 8.51 -8.98 12.96
CA PHE A 180 7.24 -8.52 13.49
C PHE A 180 7.45 -7.29 14.38
N TYR A 181 7.31 -6.11 13.78
CA TYR A 181 7.42 -4.82 14.44
C TYR A 181 6.03 -4.33 14.77
N ILE A 182 5.66 -4.38 16.04
CA ILE A 182 4.32 -4.00 16.50
C ILE A 182 4.38 -3.04 17.70
N LEU A 183 5.57 -2.77 18.23
CA LEU A 183 5.73 -1.84 19.35
C LEU A 183 6.23 -0.48 18.82
N PRO A 184 5.71 0.64 19.37
CA PRO A 184 4.66 0.70 20.38
C PRO A 184 3.26 0.53 19.78
N ASN A 185 2.33 0.01 20.60
CA ASN A 185 0.89 0.14 20.42
C ASN A 185 0.33 0.33 21.83
N ASP A 186 0.04 1.56 22.24
CA ASP A 186 -0.19 1.91 23.65
C ASP A 186 -1.40 1.21 24.29
N LEU A 187 -2.30 0.71 23.45
CA LEU A 187 -3.50 -0.01 23.88
C LEU A 187 -3.31 -1.54 23.89
N LEU A 188 -2.15 -2.05 23.47
CA LEU A 188 -1.81 -3.47 23.45
C LEU A 188 -1.18 -3.88 24.79
N PRO A 189 -1.85 -4.71 25.61
CA PRO A 189 -1.33 -5.07 26.93
C PRO A 189 -0.08 -5.95 26.86
N ASP A 190 0.89 -5.73 27.75
CA ASP A 190 2.10 -6.56 27.88
C ASP A 190 1.79 -8.05 28.03
N LYS A 191 0.69 -8.38 28.72
CA LYS A 191 0.22 -9.76 28.87
C LYS A 191 -0.12 -10.40 27.51
N GLU A 192 -0.76 -9.66 26.59
CA GLU A 192 -1.05 -10.16 25.25
C GLU A 192 0.23 -10.35 24.43
N ILE A 193 1.20 -9.45 24.57
CA ILE A 193 2.51 -9.56 23.95
C ILE A 193 3.23 -10.83 24.42
N ILE A 194 3.38 -11.02 25.74
CA ILE A 194 4.05 -12.20 26.32
C ILE A 194 3.35 -13.49 25.89
N GLN A 195 2.02 -13.54 25.94
CA GLN A 195 1.25 -14.71 25.52
C GLN A 195 1.44 -15.03 24.03
N PHE A 196 1.41 -14.02 23.17
CA PHE A 196 1.66 -14.19 21.74
C PHE A 196 3.07 -14.74 21.49
N GLN A 197 4.10 -14.12 22.09
CA GLN A 197 5.48 -14.55 21.90
C GLN A 197 5.69 -16.00 22.36
N ASN A 198 5.16 -16.38 23.53
CA ASN A 198 5.26 -17.76 24.04
C ASN A 198 4.52 -18.77 23.16
N LYS A 199 3.34 -18.40 22.65
CA LYS A 199 2.48 -19.29 21.87
C LYS A 199 2.97 -19.48 20.44
N HIS A 200 3.60 -18.46 19.85
CA HIS A 200 3.98 -18.45 18.43
C HIS A 200 5.49 -18.53 18.19
N GLY A 201 6.32 -18.27 19.20
CA GLY A 201 7.78 -18.19 19.04
C GLY A 201 8.24 -16.97 18.22
N ILE A 202 7.38 -15.97 18.04
CA ILE A 202 7.63 -14.77 17.23
C ILE A 202 7.82 -13.60 18.18
N ILE A 203 8.97 -12.92 18.09
CA ILE A 203 9.30 -11.79 18.94
C ILE A 203 8.61 -10.52 18.42
N CYS A 204 7.89 -9.83 19.30
CA CYS A 204 7.33 -8.51 19.06
C CYS A 204 8.43 -7.46 19.23
N LYS A 205 8.78 -6.75 18.14
CA LYS A 205 9.87 -5.77 18.11
C LYS A 205 9.34 -4.34 18.14
N GLN A 206 10.20 -3.43 18.59
CA GLN A 206 10.03 -1.98 18.47
C GLN A 206 10.45 -1.52 17.07
N GLY A 207 9.58 -0.75 16.41
CA GLY A 207 9.74 -0.22 15.06
C GLY A 207 10.13 1.25 15.02
#